data_AF-A0A7C9VFV2-F1
#
_entry.id   AF-A0A7C9VFV2-F1
#
_cell.length_a   1.000
_cell.length_b   1.000
_cell.length_c   1.000
_cell.angle_alpha   90.00
_cell.angle_beta   90.00
_cell.angle_gamma   90.00
#
_symmetry.space_group_name_H-M   'P 1'
#
loop_
_entity.id
_entity.type
_entity.pdbx_description
1 polymer ?
#
loop_
_entity_poly.entity_id
_entity_poly.type
_entity_poly.pdbx_seq_one_letter_code
_entity_poly.pdbx_strand_id
1 'polypeptide(L)'
;MQPLSVQAIELEGAWASQADLCKLVFTKRGNQAEFAPLSDLYGSGFIINGDRIMGRSAKCTIKSRKQVGDDLELSAACATGVMTSNVRFSLKVIDDDNVSRAFPEIQGMTVKYTRCSL
;
A
#
# COMPACT_ATOMS: atom_id res chain seq x y z
N MET A 1 29.16 -20.29 0.48
CA MET A 1 27.68 -20.22 0.53
C MET A 1 27.33 -18.74 0.61
N GLN A 2 26.87 -18.13 -0.49
CA GLN A 2 26.41 -16.73 -0.50
C GLN A 2 25.08 -16.64 0.23
N PRO A 3 24.84 -15.60 1.05
CA PRO A 3 23.50 -15.35 1.58
C PRO A 3 22.59 -15.03 0.40
N LEU A 4 21.47 -15.76 0.30
CA LEU A 4 20.36 -15.38 -0.58
C LEU A 4 19.97 -13.95 -0.17
N SER A 5 20.23 -12.99 -1.04
CA SER A 5 19.70 -11.64 -0.89
C SER A 5 18.18 -11.78 -0.80
N VAL A 6 17.61 -11.63 0.39
CA VAL A 6 16.18 -11.38 0.54
C VAL A 6 15.96 -10.05 -0.16
N GLN A 7 15.54 -10.09 -1.43
CA GLN A 7 15.15 -8.90 -2.13
C GLN A 7 13.94 -8.35 -1.41
N ALA A 8 14.06 -7.11 -0.92
CA ALA A 8 12.92 -6.42 -0.35
C ALA A 8 11.85 -6.26 -1.44
N ILE A 9 10.57 -6.39 -1.08
CA ILE A 9 9.48 -6.22 -2.04
C ILE A 9 9.53 -4.83 -2.68
N GLU A 10 9.36 -4.78 -4.00
CA GLU A 10 9.14 -3.52 -4.71
C GLU A 10 7.70 -3.07 -4.48
N LEU A 11 7.48 -1.92 -3.86
CA LEU A 11 6.13 -1.48 -3.48
C LEU A 11 5.51 -0.51 -4.49
N GLU A 12 6.29 0.00 -5.44
CA GLU A 12 5.82 1.02 -6.39
C GLU A 12 4.66 0.54 -7.26
N GLY A 13 3.53 1.25 -7.21
CA GLY A 13 2.34 0.90 -7.96
C GLY A 13 1.04 1.25 -7.25
N ALA A 14 -0.06 0.92 -7.90
CA ALA A 14 -1.40 1.06 -7.36
C ALA A 14 -1.87 -0.28 -6.79
N TRP A 15 -2.49 -0.24 -5.60
CA TRP A 15 -2.88 -1.42 -4.84
C TRP A 15 -4.34 -1.33 -4.43
N ALA A 16 -5.15 -2.31 -4.81
CA ALA A 16 -6.58 -2.35 -4.49
C ALA A 16 -6.92 -3.53 -3.57
N SER A 17 -7.90 -3.32 -2.69
CA SER A 17 -8.46 -4.38 -1.84
C SER A 17 -9.37 -5.36 -2.61
N GLN A 18 -9.84 -4.96 -3.80
CA GLN A 18 -10.62 -5.78 -4.73
C GLN A 18 -9.93 -5.75 -6.10
N ALA A 19 -9.29 -6.85 -6.47
CA ALA A 19 -8.44 -6.91 -7.67
C ALA A 19 -9.25 -6.75 -8.97
N ASP A 20 -10.46 -7.30 -9.00
CA ASP A 20 -11.40 -7.21 -10.12
C ASP A 20 -11.92 -5.78 -10.34
N LEU A 21 -11.90 -4.94 -9.30
CA LEU A 21 -12.35 -3.54 -9.38
C LEU A 21 -11.22 -2.54 -9.59
N CYS A 22 -9.98 -2.97 -9.87
CA CYS A 22 -8.83 -2.09 -10.09
C CYS A 22 -9.10 -0.92 -11.04
N LYS A 23 -9.80 -1.18 -12.16
CA LYS A 23 -10.14 -0.16 -13.18
C LYS A 23 -11.22 0.85 -12.74
N LEU A 24 -11.95 0.54 -11.67
CA LEU A 24 -12.92 1.43 -11.04
C LEU A 24 -12.33 2.18 -9.85
N VAL A 25 -11.25 1.64 -9.25
CA VAL A 25 -10.52 2.29 -8.16
C VAL A 25 -9.50 3.29 -8.69
N PHE A 26 -8.80 2.93 -9.76
CA PHE A 26 -7.71 3.71 -10.33
C PHE A 26 -7.94 4.03 -11.81
N THR A 27 -7.42 5.18 -12.21
CA THR A 27 -7.27 5.59 -13.60
C THR A 27 -5.80 5.92 -13.87
N LYS A 28 -5.42 5.95 -15.14
CA LYS A 28 -4.05 6.25 -15.56
C LYS A 28 -4.01 7.61 -16.23
N ARG A 29 -3.13 8.49 -15.75
CA ARG A 29 -2.86 9.80 -16.34
C ARG A 29 -1.41 9.84 -16.80
N GLY A 30 -1.20 9.61 -18.10
CA GLY A 30 0.14 9.39 -18.64
C GLY A 30 0.76 8.10 -18.10
N ASN A 31 1.87 8.21 -17.38
CA ASN A 31 2.55 7.07 -16.75
C ASN A 31 2.24 6.92 -15.25
N GLN A 32 1.39 7.78 -14.69
CA GLN A 32 1.06 7.76 -13.26
C GLN A 32 -0.34 7.21 -13.03
N ALA A 33 -0.48 6.38 -12.01
CA ALA A 33 -1.78 5.98 -11.49
C ALA A 33 -2.37 7.14 -10.65
N GLU A 34 -3.67 7.35 -10.78
CA GLU A 34 -4.46 8.27 -9.97
C GLU A 34 -5.73 7.54 -9.49
N PHE A 35 -6.39 8.05 -8.45
CA PHE A 35 -7.69 7.51 -8.07
C PHE A 35 -8.76 7.94 -9.06
N ALA A 36 -9.61 7.00 -9.48
CA ALA A 36 -10.75 7.30 -10.32
C ALA A 36 -11.82 8.13 -9.55
N PRO A 37 -12.67 8.90 -10.26
CA PRO A 37 -13.85 9.50 -9.65
C PRO A 37 -14.69 8.43 -8.92
N LEU A 38 -15.18 8.75 -7.73
CA LEU A 38 -16.00 7.85 -6.91
C LEU A 38 -15.34 6.49 -6.53
N SER A 39 -14.01 6.38 -6.60
CA SER A 39 -13.30 5.14 -6.25
C SER A 39 -13.63 4.57 -4.86
N ASP A 40 -14.04 5.41 -3.91
CA ASP A 40 -14.42 4.98 -2.54
C ASP A 40 -15.60 3.99 -2.53
N LEU A 41 -16.42 3.96 -3.59
CA LEU A 41 -17.54 3.03 -3.75
C LEU A 41 -17.08 1.61 -4.14
N TYR A 42 -15.85 1.47 -4.63
CA TYR A 42 -15.34 0.22 -5.23
C TYR A 42 -14.23 -0.43 -4.39
N GLY A 43 -14.09 0.01 -3.13
CA GLY A 43 -13.15 -0.55 -2.17
C GLY A 43 -12.04 0.42 -1.78
N SER A 44 -11.18 -0.04 -0.86
CA SER A 44 -10.01 0.72 -0.45
C SER A 44 -8.83 0.45 -1.37
N GLY A 45 -7.94 1.43 -1.49
CA GLY A 45 -6.70 1.30 -2.23
C GLY A 45 -5.72 2.40 -1.88
N PHE A 46 -4.49 2.23 -2.34
CA PHE A 46 -3.41 3.19 -2.20
C PHE A 46 -2.45 3.12 -3.39
N ILE A 47 -1.75 4.21 -3.64
CA ILE A 47 -0.72 4.31 -4.66
C ILE A 47 0.61 4.61 -3.97
N ILE A 48 1.65 3.85 -4.29
CA ILE A 48 3.01 4.11 -3.82
C ILE A 48 3.85 4.58 -5.01
N ASN A 49 4.53 5.71 -4.85
CA ASN A 49 5.50 6.24 -5.80
C ASN A 49 6.75 6.66 -5.00
N GLY A 50 7.85 5.92 -5.14
CA GLY A 50 9.03 6.07 -4.30
C GLY A 50 8.67 5.93 -2.82
N ASP A 51 8.90 6.98 -2.03
CA ASP A 51 8.60 7.03 -0.60
C ASP A 51 7.18 7.56 -0.28
N ARG A 52 6.41 7.98 -1.28
CA ARG A 52 5.09 8.59 -1.07
C ARG A 52 3.99 7.55 -1.18
N ILE A 53 3.13 7.49 -0.18
CA ILE A 53 1.89 6.72 -0.18
C ILE A 53 0.75 7.71 -0.37
N MET A 54 -0.11 7.47 -1.35
CA MET A 54 -1.31 8.25 -1.61
C MET A 54 -2.52 7.36 -1.40
N GLY A 55 -3.28 7.63 -0.34
CA GLY A 55 -4.64 7.12 -0.18
C GLY A 55 -5.66 8.20 -0.54
N ARG A 56 -6.95 7.85 -0.53
CA ARG A 56 -8.05 8.80 -0.74
C ARG A 56 -8.14 9.85 0.37
N SER A 57 -7.97 9.41 1.61
CA SER A 57 -8.17 10.27 2.80
C SER A 57 -6.88 10.82 3.41
N ALA A 58 -5.73 10.26 3.04
CA ALA A 58 -4.43 10.61 3.62
C ALA A 58 -3.30 10.46 2.62
N LYS A 59 -2.26 11.28 2.78
CA LYS A 59 -0.99 11.16 2.07
C LYS A 59 0.09 10.89 3.10
N CYS A 60 0.96 9.92 2.85
CA CYS A 60 2.06 9.59 3.74
C CYS A 60 3.41 9.64 3.03
N THR A 61 4.46 9.87 3.81
CA THR A 61 5.85 9.72 3.39
C THR A 61 6.51 8.66 4.26
N ILE A 62 6.94 7.57 3.63
CA ILE A 62 7.67 6.47 4.27
C ILE A 62 9.01 7.02 4.78
N LYS A 63 9.23 6.87 6.07
CA LYS A 63 10.45 7.29 6.77
C LYS A 63 11.44 6.15 6.92
N SER A 64 10.96 4.92 7.06
CA SER A 64 11.80 3.74 7.12
C SER A 64 11.05 2.50 6.65
N ARG A 65 11.80 1.55 6.09
CA ARG A 65 11.34 0.22 5.71
C ARG A 65 12.25 -0.81 6.35
N LYS A 66 11.67 -1.86 6.93
CA LYS A 66 12.43 -3.00 7.44
C LYS A 66 11.68 -4.27 7.09
N GLN A 67 12.31 -5.14 6.30
CA GLN A 67 11.75 -6.42 5.93
C GLN A 67 12.53 -7.56 6.58
N VAL A 68 11.82 -8.51 7.18
CA VAL A 68 12.36 -9.74 7.76
C VAL A 68 11.50 -10.90 7.27
N GLY A 69 12.01 -11.68 6.32
CA GLY A 69 11.20 -12.67 5.61
C GLY A 69 10.02 -11.99 4.90
N ASP A 70 8.81 -12.44 5.19
CA ASP A 70 7.58 -11.92 4.60
C ASP A 70 7.01 -10.72 5.37
N ASP A 71 7.53 -10.41 6.55
CA ASP A 71 7.04 -9.31 7.37
C ASP A 71 7.78 -8.01 7.01
N LEU A 72 7.02 -7.01 6.56
CA LEU A 72 7.49 -5.69 6.20
C LEU A 72 6.94 -4.65 7.17
N GLU A 73 7.81 -4.07 8.00
CA GLU A 73 7.50 -2.96 8.88
C GLU A 73 7.78 -1.62 8.19
N LEU A 74 6.80 -0.72 8.25
CA LEU A 74 6.86 0.62 7.69
C LEU A 74 6.61 1.66 8.78
N SER A 75 7.47 2.68 8.82
CA SER A 75 7.19 3.92 9.55
C SER A 75 6.91 5.01 8.54
N ALA A 76 5.83 5.76 8.69
CA ALA A 76 5.45 6.81 7.75
C ALA A 76 4.90 8.04 8.48
N ALA A 77 5.22 9.22 7.97
CA ALA A 77 4.57 10.47 8.37
C ALA A 77 3.35 10.68 7.47
N CYS A 78 2.14 10.61 8.03
CA CYS A 78 0.89 10.78 7.32
C CYS A 78 0.26 12.14 7.60
N ALA A 79 -0.34 12.73 6.58
CA ALA A 79 -1.10 13.95 6.64
C ALA A 79 -2.52 13.70 6.09
N THR A 80 -3.51 14.15 6.84
CA THR A 80 -4.89 14.32 6.38
C THR A 80 -5.15 15.80 6.13
N GLY A 81 -6.38 16.17 5.75
CA GLY A 81 -6.76 17.59 5.64
C GLY A 81 -6.72 18.37 6.96
N VAL A 82 -6.66 17.69 8.11
CA VAL A 82 -6.80 18.31 9.44
C VAL A 82 -5.56 18.12 10.31
N MET A 83 -4.93 16.95 10.26
CA MET A 83 -3.86 16.56 11.18
C MET A 83 -2.72 15.84 10.50
N THR A 84 -1.54 15.93 11.11
CA THR A 84 -0.34 15.16 10.74
C THR A 84 0.04 14.21 11.87
N SER A 85 0.53 13.02 11.53
CA SER A 85 0.82 11.96 12.50
C SER A 85 1.90 11.03 11.97
N ASN A 86 2.78 10.55 12.85
CA ASN A 86 3.67 9.45 12.50
C ASN A 86 3.00 8.13 12.86
N VAL A 87 2.92 7.22 11.90
CA VAL A 87 2.31 5.90 12.06
C VAL A 87 3.34 4.82 11.78
N ARG A 88 3.20 3.69 12.48
CA ARG A 88 3.90 2.45 12.16
C ARG A 88 2.88 1.39 11.84
N PHE A 89 3.13 0.63 10.79
CA PHE A 89 2.26 -0.47 10.40
C PHE A 89 3.06 -1.54 9.69
N SER A 90 2.53 -2.75 9.71
CA SER A 90 3.15 -3.91 9.09
C SER A 90 2.30 -4.42 7.94
N LEU A 91 3.00 -4.85 6.88
CA LEU A 91 2.44 -5.62 5.78
C LEU A 91 3.06 -7.01 5.84
N LYS A 92 2.28 -8.02 5.51
CA LYS A 92 2.78 -9.34 5.19
C LYS A 92 2.79 -9.50 3.68
N VAL A 93 3.98 -9.73 3.12
CA VAL A 93 4.20 -10.03 1.71
C VAL A 93 3.69 -11.44 1.44
N ILE A 94 2.82 -11.60 0.45
CA ILE A 94 2.31 -12.92 0.01
C ILE A 94 3.07 -13.33 -1.25
N ASP A 95 3.16 -12.42 -2.21
CA ASP A 95 3.96 -12.51 -3.42
C ASP A 95 4.21 -11.09 -3.96
N ASP A 96 4.83 -10.96 -5.13
CA ASP A 96 5.20 -9.66 -5.73
C ASP A 96 4.00 -8.74 -5.99
N ASP A 97 2.80 -9.28 -6.18
CA ASP A 97 1.59 -8.54 -6.52
C ASP A 97 0.53 -8.60 -5.41
N ASN A 98 0.83 -9.23 -4.27
CA ASN A 98 -0.12 -9.41 -3.19
C ASN A 98 0.53 -9.16 -1.83
N VAL A 99 -0.07 -8.23 -1.08
CA VAL A 99 0.28 -7.97 0.32
C VAL A 99 -0.96 -8.03 1.18
N SER A 100 -0.77 -8.28 2.48
CA SER A 100 -1.87 -8.19 3.45
C SER A 100 -1.48 -7.28 4.60
N ARG A 101 -2.44 -6.49 5.08
CA ARG A 101 -2.27 -5.59 6.22
C ARG A 101 -3.14 -6.08 7.36
N ALA A 102 -2.53 -6.42 8.48
CA ALA A 102 -3.24 -6.65 9.73
C ALA A 102 -3.53 -5.31 10.42
N PHE A 103 -4.65 -5.24 11.14
CA PHE A 103 -5.02 -4.08 11.95
C PHE A 103 -5.05 -4.54 13.42
N PRO A 104 -3.94 -4.42 14.17
CA PRO A 104 -3.82 -5.00 15.51
C PRO A 104 -4.89 -4.51 16.50
N GLU A 105 -5.36 -3.29 16.32
CA GLU A 105 -6.45 -2.68 17.11
C GLU A 105 -7.80 -3.41 16.96
N ILE A 106 -7.97 -4.20 15.90
CA ILE A 106 -9.21 -4.93 15.59
C ILE A 106 -8.85 -6.41 15.42
N GLN A 107 -9.19 -7.22 16.42
CA GLN A 107 -8.83 -8.63 16.47
C GLN A 107 -9.28 -9.38 15.20
N GLY A 108 -8.33 -10.06 14.55
CA GLY A 108 -8.60 -10.88 13.35
C GLY A 108 -8.80 -10.09 12.05
N MET A 109 -8.78 -8.76 12.07
CA MET A 109 -8.96 -7.96 10.86
C MET A 109 -7.67 -7.93 10.03
N THR A 110 -7.75 -8.50 8.83
CA THR A 110 -6.71 -8.41 7.80
C THR A 110 -7.34 -8.00 6.49
N VAL A 111 -6.69 -7.08 5.77
CA VAL A 111 -7.10 -6.66 4.43
C VAL A 111 -6.01 -7.06 3.45
N LYS A 112 -6.36 -7.85 2.44
CA LYS A 112 -5.48 -8.15 1.32
C LYS A 112 -5.53 -6.99 0.31
N TYR A 113 -4.38 -6.62 -0.22
CA TYR A 113 -4.23 -5.68 -1.32
C TYR A 113 -3.50 -6.36 -2.47
N THR A 114 -4.02 -6.17 -3.68
CA THR A 114 -3.45 -6.71 -4.92
C THR A 114 -2.95 -5.54 -5.77
N ARG A 115 -1.77 -5.68 -6.36
CA ARG A 115 -1.23 -4.69 -7.30
C ARG A 115 -2.09 -4.68 -8.55
N CYS A 116 -2.49 -3.49 -8.98
CA CYS A 116 -3.28 -3.28 -10.18
C CYS A 116 -2.37 -3.14 -11.40
N SER A 117 -2.66 -3.92 -12.45
CA SER A 117 -2.12 -3.69 -13.78
C SER A 117 -2.99 -2.63 -14.49
N LEU A 118 -2.44 -1.42 -14.69
CA LEU A 118 -3.14 -0.23 -15.20
C LEU A 118 -2.70 0.20 -16.60
#